data_AF-A0A263DT18-F1
#
_entry.id   AF-A0A263DT18-F1
#
_cell.length_a   1.000
_cell.length_b   1.000
_cell.length_c   1.000
_cell.angle_alpha   90.00
_cell.angle_beta   90.00
_cell.angle_gamma   90.00
#
_symmetry.space_group_name_H-M   'P 1'
#
loop_
_entity.id
_entity.type
_entity.pdbx_description
1 polymer ?
#
loop_
_entity_poly.entity_id
_entity_poly.type
_entity_poly.pdbx_seq_one_letter_code
_entity_poly.pdbx_strand_id
1 'polypeptide(L)'
;MMRDVAAGIRSAAERQAKAVWRRTGLPPASWNVAVHDEAGGFLGIAGCWVDDVAMVWETESTEWHLSPADHDATVERAAAFTAAGAVYTATKPRKFRTDPNGVAATLRATYERARARPRPGLKAAPRGSGKPHS
;
A
#
# COMPACT_ATOMS: atom_id res chain seq x y z
N MET A 1 -11.42 23.02 5.83
CA MET A 1 -10.28 23.30 6.73
C MET A 1 -9.60 22.03 7.26
N MET A 2 -10.24 21.11 8.01
CA MET A 2 -9.57 19.87 8.47
C MET A 2 -9.37 18.81 7.37
N ARG A 3 -10.34 18.66 6.45
CA ARG A 3 -10.24 17.74 5.31
C ARG A 3 -9.10 18.10 4.36
N ASP A 4 -8.89 19.40 4.14
CA ASP A 4 -7.85 19.92 3.25
C ASP A 4 -6.45 19.69 3.82
N VAL A 5 -6.28 19.85 5.14
CA VAL A 5 -5.03 19.57 5.85
C VAL A 5 -4.70 18.07 5.82
N ALA A 6 -5.69 17.20 6.10
CA ALA A 6 -5.50 15.75 6.04
C ALA A 6 -5.14 15.27 4.62
N ALA A 7 -5.79 15.81 3.59
CA ALA A 7 -5.45 15.54 2.19
C ALA A 7 -4.04 16.01 1.83
N GLY A 8 -3.62 17.20 2.30
CA GLY A 8 -2.27 17.72 2.11
C GLY A 8 -1.19 16.85 2.74
N ILE A 9 -1.43 16.37 3.98
CA ILE A 9 -0.52 15.46 4.70
C ILE A 9 -0.40 14.12 3.96
N ARG A 10 -1.53 13.53 3.54
CA ARG A 10 -1.54 12.28 2.76
C ARG A 10 -0.76 12.42 1.46
N SER A 11 -0.94 13.54 0.76
CA SER A 11 -0.20 13.85 -0.47
C SER A 11 1.31 13.96 -0.23
N ALA A 12 1.73 14.58 0.89
CA ALA A 12 3.14 14.67 1.26
C ALA A 12 3.75 13.30 1.59
N ALA A 13 3.05 12.47 2.36
CA ALA A 13 3.48 11.11 2.68
C ALA A 13 3.58 10.24 1.41
N GLU A 14 2.62 10.34 0.48
CA GLU A 14 2.66 9.62 -0.79
C GLU A 14 3.86 10.05 -1.66
N ARG A 15 4.17 11.35 -1.72
CA ARG A 15 5.37 11.83 -2.42
C ARG A 15 6.65 11.26 -1.83
N GLN A 16 6.74 11.18 -0.50
CA GLN A 16 7.89 10.59 0.19
C GLN A 16 8.00 9.09 -0.06
N ALA A 17 6.88 8.36 0.02
CA ALA A 17 6.84 6.92 -0.29
C ALA A 17 7.29 6.65 -1.73
N LYS A 18 6.80 7.41 -2.71
CA LYS A 18 7.25 7.34 -4.11
C LYS A 18 8.74 7.64 -4.27
N ALA A 19 9.27 8.58 -3.50
CA ALA A 19 10.71 8.88 -3.51
C ALA A 19 11.55 7.73 -2.94
N VAL A 20 11.07 7.05 -1.90
CA VAL A 20 11.70 5.83 -1.38
C VAL A 20 11.61 4.69 -2.39
N TRP A 21 10.45 4.48 -3.03
CA TRP A 21 10.28 3.45 -4.05
C TRP A 21 11.32 3.57 -5.17
N ARG A 22 11.54 4.78 -5.69
CA ARG A 22 12.55 5.03 -6.74
C ARG A 22 13.97 4.63 -6.32
N ARG A 23 14.30 4.69 -5.01
CA ARG A 23 15.62 4.29 -4.49
C ARG A 23 15.81 2.76 -4.45
N THR A 24 14.73 1.99 -4.56
CA THR A 24 14.80 0.53 -4.48
C THR A 24 15.37 -0.10 -5.75
N GLY A 25 15.21 0.55 -6.91
CA GLY A 25 15.51 -0.03 -8.22
C GLY A 25 14.57 -1.17 -8.64
N LEU A 26 13.48 -1.39 -7.89
CA LEU A 26 12.49 -2.42 -8.20
C LEU A 26 11.62 -2.02 -9.41
N PRO A 27 10.90 -2.99 -10.01
CA PRO A 27 9.96 -2.72 -11.10
C PRO A 27 8.93 -1.63 -10.76
N PRO A 28 8.31 -1.01 -11.78
CA PRO A 28 7.24 -0.05 -11.57
C PRO A 28 6.11 -0.63 -10.70
N ALA A 29 5.65 0.16 -9.74
CA ALA A 29 4.49 -0.18 -8.92
C ALA A 29 3.28 0.67 -9.31
N SER A 30 2.10 0.09 -9.17
CA SER A 30 0.83 0.81 -9.25
C SER A 30 0.50 1.43 -7.89
N TRP A 31 -0.02 2.66 -7.88
CA TRP A 31 -0.28 3.40 -6.65
C TRP A 31 -1.77 3.64 -6.46
N ASN A 32 -2.26 3.49 -5.23
CA ASN A 32 -3.66 3.70 -4.86
C ASN A 32 -4.65 2.91 -5.75
N VAL A 33 -4.37 1.62 -6.01
CA VAL A 33 -5.22 0.76 -6.86
C VAL A 33 -6.15 -0.12 -6.03
N ALA A 34 -7.34 -0.41 -6.57
CA ALA A 34 -8.25 -1.38 -5.98
C ALA A 34 -7.78 -2.79 -6.32
N VAL A 35 -7.66 -3.66 -5.32
CA VAL A 35 -7.26 -5.05 -5.52
C VAL A 35 -8.41 -5.96 -5.16
N HIS A 36 -8.63 -6.96 -6.02
CA HIS A 36 -9.65 -7.96 -5.88
C HIS A 36 -9.03 -9.36 -5.88
N ASP A 37 -9.69 -10.30 -5.22
CA ASP A 37 -9.39 -11.72 -5.35
C ASP A 37 -9.79 -12.27 -6.74
N GLU A 38 -9.51 -13.55 -6.96
CA GLU A 38 -9.79 -14.21 -8.23
C GLU A 38 -11.29 -14.25 -8.57
N ALA A 39 -12.15 -14.34 -7.54
CA ALA A 39 -13.61 -14.33 -7.64
C ALA A 39 -14.20 -12.92 -7.81
N GLY A 40 -13.38 -11.87 -7.75
CA GLY A 40 -13.82 -10.48 -7.85
C GLY A 40 -14.18 -9.83 -6.51
N GLY A 41 -13.94 -10.49 -5.38
CA GLY A 41 -14.11 -9.93 -4.05
C GLY A 41 -13.13 -8.80 -3.78
N PHE A 42 -13.64 -7.64 -3.33
CA PHE A 42 -12.80 -6.48 -3.03
C PHE A 42 -11.99 -6.70 -1.75
N LEU A 43 -10.66 -6.61 -1.85
CA LEU A 43 -9.74 -6.79 -0.72
C LEU A 43 -9.35 -5.45 -0.09
N GLY A 44 -9.24 -4.40 -0.90
CA GLY A 44 -8.85 -3.08 -0.41
C GLY A 44 -8.18 -2.21 -1.46
N ILE A 45 -7.86 -0.98 -1.05
CA ILE A 45 -7.01 -0.08 -1.82
C ILE A 45 -5.56 -0.29 -1.36
N ALA A 46 -4.71 -0.71 -2.28
CA ALA A 46 -3.27 -0.83 -2.07
C ALA A 46 -2.58 0.53 -2.30
N GLY A 47 -1.82 1.01 -1.31
CA GLY A 47 -1.01 2.23 -1.40
C GLY A 47 0.05 2.10 -2.49
N CYS A 48 0.79 0.98 -2.48
CA CYS A 48 1.74 0.58 -3.51
C CYS A 48 1.55 -0.92 -3.81
N TRP A 49 1.33 -1.24 -5.08
CA TRP A 49 1.07 -2.59 -5.58
C TRP A 49 2.10 -2.97 -6.65
N VAL A 50 2.79 -4.10 -6.45
CA VAL A 50 3.66 -4.70 -7.45
C VAL A 50 2.94 -5.91 -8.03
N ASP A 51 2.43 -5.75 -9.24
CA ASP A 51 1.50 -6.72 -9.82
C ASP A 51 2.17 -8.07 -10.05
N ASP A 52 3.35 -8.11 -10.66
CA ASP A 52 4.05 -9.34 -11.07
C ASP A 52 4.28 -10.34 -9.93
N VAL A 53 4.36 -9.88 -8.67
CA VAL A 53 4.65 -10.71 -7.49
C VAL A 53 3.56 -10.66 -6.43
N ALA A 54 2.47 -9.92 -6.69
CA ALA A 54 1.41 -9.61 -5.73
C ALA A 54 1.98 -9.16 -4.37
N MET A 55 2.79 -8.11 -4.41
CA MET A 55 3.33 -7.45 -3.21
C MET A 55 2.57 -6.16 -2.94
N VAL A 56 2.21 -5.96 -1.67
CA VAL A 56 1.60 -4.74 -1.18
C VAL A 56 2.58 -4.04 -0.25
N TRP A 57 2.78 -2.75 -0.48
CA TRP A 57 3.44 -1.87 0.47
C TRP A 57 2.51 -0.73 0.89
N GLU A 58 2.24 -0.67 2.19
CA GLU A 58 1.39 0.36 2.79
C GLU A 58 2.21 1.39 3.56
N THR A 59 1.71 2.63 3.52
CA THR A 59 2.12 3.64 4.50
C THR A 59 1.20 3.52 5.70
N GLU A 60 1.72 3.01 6.82
CA GLU A 60 0.95 2.86 8.05
C GLU A 60 0.70 4.24 8.65
N SER A 61 -0.55 4.70 8.57
CA SER A 61 -0.92 6.04 9.01
C SER A 61 -1.23 6.13 10.51
N THR A 62 -0.66 5.27 11.37
CA THR A 62 -0.93 5.27 12.81
C THR A 62 -0.60 6.58 13.54
N GLU A 63 0.24 7.46 12.96
CA GLU A 63 0.39 8.84 13.48
C GLU A 63 -0.91 9.67 13.35
N TRP A 64 -1.92 9.16 12.64
CA TRP A 64 -3.15 9.85 12.25
C TRP A 64 -4.41 8.98 12.34
N HIS A 65 -4.35 7.77 12.92
CA HIS A 65 -5.56 7.05 13.32
C HIS A 65 -6.16 7.79 14.51
N LEU A 66 -6.99 8.78 14.18
CA LEU A 66 -7.69 9.63 15.15
C LEU A 66 -8.79 8.85 15.89
N SER A 67 -9.05 7.60 15.50
CA SER A 67 -9.97 6.67 16.15
C SER A 67 -9.44 5.22 16.16
N PRO A 68 -9.83 4.39 17.15
CA PRO A 68 -9.59 2.95 17.15
C PRO A 68 -10.12 2.23 15.89
N ALA A 69 -11.25 2.69 15.35
CA ALA A 69 -11.87 2.11 14.16
C ALA A 69 -10.96 2.21 12.91
N ASP A 70 -10.18 3.28 12.77
CA ASP A 70 -9.25 3.42 11.65
C ASP A 70 -8.04 2.47 11.77
N HIS A 71 -7.66 2.13 13.00
CA HIS A 71 -6.63 1.15 13.27
C HIS A 71 -7.13 -0.27 12.93
N ASP A 72 -8.33 -0.63 13.38
CA ASP A 72 -8.95 -1.92 13.08
C ASP A 72 -9.09 -2.14 11.58
N ALA A 73 -9.55 -1.14 10.83
CA ALA A 73 -9.63 -1.19 9.36
C ALA A 73 -8.27 -1.42 8.68
N THR A 74 -7.17 -0.96 9.29
CA THR A 74 -5.82 -1.21 8.78
C THR A 74 -5.38 -2.65 9.03
N VAL A 75 -5.70 -3.19 10.20
CA VAL A 75 -5.44 -4.58 10.56
C VAL A 75 -6.24 -5.53 9.67
N GLU A 76 -7.53 -5.29 9.50
CA GLU A 76 -8.42 -6.10 8.66
C GLU A 76 -7.97 -6.13 7.21
N ARG A 77 -7.57 -4.98 6.65
CA ARG A 77 -7.03 -4.90 5.29
C ARG A 77 -5.73 -5.67 5.13
N ALA A 78 -4.80 -5.55 6.08
CA ALA A 78 -3.56 -6.32 6.07
C ALA A 78 -3.84 -7.84 6.12
N ALA A 79 -4.79 -8.25 6.96
CA ALA A 79 -5.25 -9.63 7.05
C ALA A 79 -5.89 -10.11 5.74
N ALA A 80 -6.77 -9.33 5.13
CA ALA A 80 -7.43 -9.68 3.86
C ALA A 80 -6.42 -9.89 2.73
N PHE A 81 -5.46 -8.98 2.55
CA PHE A 81 -4.38 -9.13 1.58
C PHE A 81 -3.54 -10.39 1.83
N THR A 82 -3.15 -10.60 3.09
CA THR A 82 -2.29 -11.73 3.47
C THR A 82 -3.02 -13.07 3.29
N ALA A 83 -4.29 -13.16 3.69
CA ALA A 83 -5.12 -14.34 3.50
C ALA A 83 -5.36 -14.67 2.03
N ALA A 84 -5.48 -13.66 1.17
CA ALA A 84 -5.56 -13.81 -0.28
C ALA A 84 -4.19 -14.11 -0.94
N GLY A 85 -3.14 -14.25 -0.12
CA GLY A 85 -1.80 -14.63 -0.55
C GLY A 85 -0.94 -13.47 -1.04
N ALA A 86 -1.30 -12.20 -0.86
CA ALA A 86 -0.37 -11.11 -1.15
C ALA A 86 0.76 -11.05 -0.11
N VAL A 87 1.97 -10.67 -0.53
CA VAL A 87 3.05 -10.36 0.42
C VAL A 87 2.88 -8.91 0.86
N TYR A 88 2.41 -8.73 2.10
CA TYR A 88 2.11 -7.43 2.66
C TYR A 88 3.24 -6.91 3.54
N THR A 89 3.60 -5.63 3.39
CA THR A 89 4.46 -4.91 4.32
C THR A 89 3.98 -3.48 4.51
N ALA A 90 4.25 -2.89 5.67
CA ALA A 90 3.85 -1.52 5.97
C ALA A 90 5.02 -0.73 6.59
N THR A 91 5.00 0.58 6.41
CA THR A 91 6.03 1.48 6.95
C THR A 91 5.42 2.78 7.45
N LYS A 92 5.86 3.25 8.62
CA LYS A 92 5.44 4.54 9.19
C LYS A 92 6.06 5.72 8.43
N PRO A 93 5.31 6.81 8.16
CA PRO A 93 5.81 8.00 7.45
C PRO A 93 7.13 8.56 7.97
N ARG A 94 7.29 8.60 9.30
CA ARG A 94 8.54 9.03 9.95
C ARG A 94 9.79 8.33 9.38
N LYS A 95 9.71 7.03 9.09
CA LYS A 95 10.83 6.24 8.55
C LYS A 95 11.27 6.69 7.16
N PHE A 96 10.38 7.30 6.35
CA PHE A 96 10.78 7.84 5.05
C PHE A 96 11.79 8.98 5.18
N ARG A 97 11.76 9.71 6.30
CA ARG A 97 12.72 10.79 6.59
C ARG A 97 13.93 10.31 7.38
N THR A 98 13.71 9.49 8.40
CA THR A 98 14.79 9.10 9.32
C THR A 98 15.65 7.95 8.81
N ASP A 99 15.11 7.09 7.96
CA ASP A 99 15.77 5.86 7.51
C ASP A 99 15.29 5.40 6.12
N PRO A 100 15.39 6.24 5.07
CA PRO A 100 14.90 5.88 3.74
C PRO A 100 15.64 4.69 3.12
N ASN A 101 16.93 4.50 3.46
CA ASN A 101 17.73 3.40 2.95
C ASN A 101 17.37 2.06 3.60
N GLY A 102 17.10 2.05 4.91
CA GLY A 102 16.58 0.87 5.60
C GLY A 102 15.22 0.44 5.06
N VAL A 103 14.31 1.39 4.84
CA VAL A 103 13.02 1.10 4.21
C VAL A 103 13.22 0.51 2.81
N ALA A 104 14.08 1.10 1.98
CA ALA A 104 14.35 0.58 0.64
C ALA A 104 14.97 -0.83 0.65
N ALA A 105 15.81 -1.14 1.64
CA ALA A 105 16.37 -2.48 1.82
C ALA A 105 15.30 -3.50 2.23
N THR A 106 14.40 -3.13 3.16
CA THR A 106 13.25 -3.97 3.53
C THR A 106 12.37 -4.25 2.31
N LEU A 107 12.05 -3.23 1.50
CA LEU A 107 11.21 -3.42 0.30
C LEU A 107 11.85 -4.36 -0.72
N ARG A 108 13.16 -4.28 -0.93
CA ARG A 108 13.89 -5.23 -1.78
C ARG A 108 13.80 -6.65 -1.23
N ALA A 109 14.00 -6.84 0.06
CA ALA A 109 13.87 -8.16 0.69
C ALA A 109 12.44 -8.71 0.61
N THR A 110 11.42 -7.85 0.79
CA THR A 110 10.01 -8.22 0.64
C THR A 110 9.70 -8.62 -0.80
N TYR A 111 10.21 -7.87 -1.78
CA TYR A 111 10.05 -8.20 -3.20
C TYR A 111 10.66 -9.56 -3.54
N GLU A 112 11.89 -9.84 -3.10
CA GLU A 112 12.52 -11.15 -3.35
C GLU A 112 11.72 -12.30 -2.72
N ARG A 113 11.17 -12.11 -1.51
CA ARG A 113 10.26 -13.09 -0.90
C ARG A 113 8.98 -13.28 -1.71
N ALA A 114 8.40 -12.19 -2.21
CA ALA A 114 7.19 -12.24 -3.04
C ALA A 114 7.43 -12.91 -4.39
N ARG A 115 8.64 -12.75 -4.96
CA ARG A 115 9.07 -13.34 -6.22
C ARG A 115 9.41 -14.84 -6.11
N ALA A 116 9.86 -15.29 -4.94
CA ALA A 116 10.28 -16.67 -4.70
C ALA A 116 9.14 -17.70 -4.58
N ARG A 117 7.89 -17.30 -4.89
CA ARG A 117 6.68 -18.12 -4.71
C ARG A 117 5.70 -17.88 -5.87
N PRO A 118 4.78 -18.82 -6.17
CA PRO A 118 3.79 -18.62 -7.21
C PRO A 118 2.91 -17.39 -6.98
N ARG A 119 2.76 -16.53 -7.99
CA ARG A 119 1.88 -15.35 -7.91
C ARG A 119 0.41 -15.80 -7.77
N PRO A 120 -0.35 -15.26 -6.80
CA PRO A 120 -1.75 -15.56 -6.59
C PRO A 120 -2.60 -14.88 -7.68
N GLY A 121 -3.83 -15.35 -7.91
CA GLY A 121 -4.76 -14.85 -8.93
C GLY A 121 -5.37 -13.46 -8.67
N LEU A 122 -4.67 -12.57 -7.94
CA LEU A 122 -5.17 -11.25 -7.57
C LEU A 122 -5.15 -10.28 -8.76
N LYS A 123 -6.15 -9.40 -8.80
CA LYS A 123 -6.40 -8.45 -9.89
C LYS A 123 -6.43 -7.02 -9.37
N ALA A 124 -5.57 -6.16 -9.91
CA ALA A 124 -5.60 -4.74 -9.65
C ALA A 124 -6.40 -3.99 -10.72
N ALA A 125 -7.17 -3.00 -10.29
CA ALA A 125 -7.88 -2.06 -11.16
C ALA A 125 -7.55 -0.62 -10.72
N PRO A 126 -7.41 0.32 -11.67
CA PRO A 126 -7.39 1.74 -11.33
C PRO A 126 -8.60 2.08 -10.46
N ARG A 127 -8.44 2.94 -9.45
CA ARG A 127 -9.58 3.44 -8.70
C ARG A 127 -10.55 4.08 -9.70
N GLY A 128 -11.73 3.49 -9.86
CA GLY A 128 -12.79 4.08 -10.66
C GLY A 128 -13.01 5.51 -10.18
N SER A 129 -12.99 6.47 -11.09
CA SER A 129 -13.46 7.83 -10.86
C SER A 129 -14.98 7.81 -10.75
N GLY A 130 -15.51 7.15 -9.71
CA GLY A 130 -16.92 7.21 -9.39
C GLY A 130 -17.25 8.65 -9.01
N LYS A 131 -17.82 9.42 -9.95
CA LYS A 131 -18.62 10.59 -9.59
C LYS A 131 -19.66 10.12 -8.56
N PRO A 132 -19.89 10.83 -7.45
CA PRO A 132 -21.06 10.57 -6.63
C PRO A 132 -22.28 10.70 -7.55
N HIS A 133 -23.08 9.64 -7.62
CA HIS A 133 -24.41 9.77 -8.21
C HIS A 133 -25.20 10.74 -7.32
N SER A 134 -25.91 11.63 -8.03
CA SER A 134 -26.64 12.81 -7.55
C SER A 134 -27.46 12.63 -6.29
#